data_AF-A0A6A5X6J0-F1
#
_entry.id   AF-A0A6A5X6J0-F1
#
_cell.length_a   1.000
_cell.length_b   1.000
_cell.length_c   1.000
_cell.angle_alpha   90.00
_cell.angle_beta   90.00
_cell.angle_gamma   90.00
#
_symmetry.space_group_name_H-M   'P 1'
#
loop_
_entity.id
_entity.type
_entity.pdbx_description
1 polymer ?
#
loop_
_entity_poly.entity_id
_entity_poly.type
_entity_poly.pdbx_seq_one_letter_code
_entity_poly.pdbx_strand_id
1 'polypeptide(L)'
;ATATCYWPTGNATYARDEYEHMPCSNDTTSPLSTICCALNRTNPSGGDKLYGRTNDECLPNGVCRNRVLDHGTMQVSYWRETCTERDWKSGLCLDVCSDDWTSGNGTTGAVMTPCDGTEKSLTWCCGISTDCCKDPTKVKTLPFEFRGAIPNTASATPRPLASETSSPTPSVTAGGGGLTTGAKAGIGVGAVVGAFLLIGLGFFLARR
;
A
#
# COMPACT_ATOMS: atom_id res chain seq x y z
N ALA A 1 -5.66 -2.14 27.33
CA ALA A 1 -7.05 -2.59 27.23
C ALA A 1 -7.18 -3.37 25.93
N THR A 2 -7.70 -4.58 25.93
CA THR A 2 -8.03 -5.33 24.69
C THR A 2 -9.34 -4.76 24.14
N ALA A 3 -9.26 -3.94 23.10
CA ALA A 3 -10.45 -3.43 22.41
C ALA A 3 -10.93 -4.46 21.38
N THR A 4 -12.24 -4.65 21.28
CA THR A 4 -12.85 -5.44 20.21
C THR A 4 -12.74 -4.66 18.90
N CYS A 5 -12.36 -5.34 17.83
CA CYS A 5 -12.32 -4.77 16.49
C CYS A 5 -13.57 -5.19 15.70
N TYR A 6 -14.01 -4.31 14.80
CA TYR A 6 -15.23 -4.42 14.01
C TYR A 6 -14.91 -4.25 12.53
N TRP A 7 -15.59 -5.05 11.71
CA TRP A 7 -15.63 -4.91 10.27
C TRP A 7 -16.45 -3.67 9.85
N PRO A 8 -16.30 -3.18 8.60
CA PRO A 8 -17.12 -2.10 8.05
C PRO A 8 -18.63 -2.27 8.19
N THR A 9 -19.10 -3.52 8.24
CA THR A 9 -20.51 -3.86 8.49
C THR A 9 -20.98 -3.60 9.94
N GLY A 10 -20.07 -3.25 10.86
CA GLY A 10 -20.35 -3.11 12.29
C GLY A 10 -20.40 -4.43 13.06
N ASN A 11 -20.09 -5.55 12.39
CA ASN A 11 -19.96 -6.84 13.03
C ASN A 11 -18.58 -6.97 13.68
N ALA A 12 -18.50 -7.56 14.88
CA ALA A 12 -17.22 -7.84 15.50
C ALA A 12 -16.40 -8.82 14.64
N THR A 13 -15.07 -8.70 14.70
CA THR A 13 -14.16 -9.73 14.19
C THR A 13 -14.47 -11.07 14.83
N TYR A 14 -14.30 -12.15 14.07
CA TYR A 14 -14.66 -13.50 14.50
C TYR A 14 -13.55 -14.50 14.13
N ALA A 15 -13.67 -15.73 14.65
CA ALA A 15 -12.72 -16.81 14.42
C ALA A 15 -11.28 -16.38 14.79
N ARG A 16 -10.34 -16.43 13.85
CA ARG A 16 -8.94 -16.09 14.13
C ARG A 16 -8.72 -14.58 14.26
N ASP A 17 -9.47 -13.78 13.51
CA ASP A 17 -9.31 -12.33 13.48
C ASP A 17 -9.72 -11.68 14.80
N GLU A 18 -10.59 -12.34 15.59
CA GLU A 18 -10.94 -11.92 16.96
C GLU A 18 -9.72 -11.80 17.88
N TYR A 19 -8.71 -12.65 17.69
CA TYR A 19 -7.53 -12.71 18.56
C TYR A 19 -6.27 -12.16 17.89
N GLU A 20 -6.24 -12.14 16.55
CA GLU A 20 -5.11 -11.64 15.76
C GLU A 20 -5.14 -10.12 15.60
N HIS A 21 -6.33 -9.50 15.51
CA HIS A 21 -6.46 -8.06 15.34
C HIS A 21 -6.40 -7.31 16.66
N MET A 22 -5.56 -6.29 16.73
CA MET A 22 -5.40 -5.41 17.88
C MET A 22 -5.28 -3.95 17.45
N PRO A 23 -5.61 -3.00 18.34
CA PRO A 23 -5.38 -1.58 18.08
C PRO A 23 -3.92 -1.28 17.75
N CYS A 24 -3.72 -0.40 16.76
CA CYS A 24 -2.40 0.08 16.37
C CYS A 24 -1.70 0.91 17.43
N SER A 25 -2.46 1.48 18.37
CA SER A 25 -1.95 2.22 19.52
C SER A 25 -2.75 1.88 20.76
N ASN A 26 -2.05 1.66 21.88
CA ASN A 26 -2.66 1.59 23.21
C ASN A 26 -2.91 2.97 23.82
N ASP A 27 -2.27 4.02 23.28
CA ASP A 27 -2.53 5.40 23.65
C ASP A 27 -3.81 5.88 22.96
N THR A 28 -4.87 6.07 23.74
CA THR A 28 -6.20 6.49 23.29
C THR A 28 -6.24 7.94 22.76
N THR A 29 -5.17 8.72 22.95
CA THR A 29 -5.05 10.05 22.35
C THR A 29 -4.51 9.98 20.91
N SER A 30 -3.87 8.86 20.55
CA SER A 30 -3.46 8.61 19.17
C SER A 30 -4.68 8.29 18.31
N PRO A 31 -4.83 8.91 17.12
CA PRO A 31 -5.90 8.55 16.20
C PRO A 31 -5.77 7.09 15.73
N LEU A 32 -4.59 6.47 15.83
CA LEU A 32 -4.40 5.06 15.53
C LEU A 32 -4.96 4.11 16.60
N SER A 33 -5.39 4.60 17.77
CA SER A 33 -6.00 3.73 18.78
C SER A 33 -7.33 3.14 18.33
N THR A 34 -7.95 3.72 17.30
CA THR A 34 -9.20 3.22 16.71
C THR A 34 -8.99 2.35 15.48
N ILE A 35 -7.76 2.25 14.97
CA ILE A 35 -7.39 1.38 13.84
C ILE A 35 -6.91 0.04 14.38
N CYS A 36 -7.42 -1.05 13.82
CA CYS A 36 -6.99 -2.40 14.16
C CYS A 36 -6.30 -3.08 12.96
N CYS A 37 -5.11 -3.62 13.20
CA CYS A 37 -4.39 -4.49 12.26
C CYS A 37 -4.14 -5.86 12.89
N ALA A 38 -3.73 -6.86 12.10
CA ALA A 38 -3.40 -8.18 12.62
C ALA A 38 -2.00 -8.21 13.24
N LEU A 39 -1.91 -7.72 14.48
CA LEU A 39 -0.67 -7.49 15.21
C LEU A 39 -0.29 -8.64 16.17
N ASN A 40 -1.21 -9.58 16.42
CA ASN A 40 -1.03 -10.66 17.39
C ASN A 40 -0.84 -12.04 16.75
N ARG A 41 -0.24 -12.09 15.55
CA ARG A 41 0.19 -13.33 14.92
C ARG A 41 1.56 -13.73 15.47
N THR A 42 1.83 -15.03 15.43
CA THR A 42 3.09 -15.60 15.93
C THR A 42 4.28 -15.38 14.98
N ASN A 43 4.01 -15.26 13.68
CA ASN A 43 5.03 -14.99 12.68
C ASN A 43 5.25 -13.46 12.58
N PRO A 44 6.44 -12.91 12.86
CA PRO A 44 6.68 -11.48 12.80
C PRO A 44 6.56 -10.92 11.38
N SER A 45 6.41 -9.59 11.25
CA SER A 45 6.42 -8.92 9.95
C SER A 45 7.73 -9.17 9.20
N GLY A 46 7.63 -9.59 7.95
CA GLY A 46 8.77 -9.98 7.12
C GLY A 46 9.25 -11.43 7.33
N GLY A 47 8.58 -12.20 8.19
CA GLY A 47 8.86 -13.63 8.35
C GLY A 47 8.44 -14.47 7.14
N ASP A 48 8.93 -15.71 7.08
CA ASP A 48 8.65 -16.65 5.99
C ASP A 48 7.20 -17.14 6.04
N LYS A 49 6.52 -17.16 4.89
CA LYS A 49 5.14 -17.65 4.77
C LYS A 49 4.97 -19.10 5.25
N LEU A 50 6.03 -19.89 5.23
CA LEU A 50 6.03 -21.27 5.72
C LEU A 50 5.71 -21.35 7.23
N TYR A 51 5.97 -20.28 7.99
CA TYR A 51 5.64 -20.17 9.41
C TYR A 51 4.25 -19.58 9.67
N GLY A 52 3.43 -19.41 8.64
CA GLY A 52 2.07 -18.88 8.73
C GLY A 52 1.98 -17.40 8.36
N ARG A 53 0.83 -16.77 8.71
CA ARG A 53 0.56 -15.36 8.41
C ARG A 53 1.45 -14.45 9.26
N THR A 54 2.12 -13.49 8.64
CA THR A 54 2.97 -12.54 9.35
C THR A 54 2.15 -11.44 10.03
N ASN A 55 2.72 -10.82 11.07
CA ASN A 55 2.18 -9.62 11.68
C ASN A 55 2.14 -8.47 10.68
N ASP A 56 1.08 -7.70 10.79
CA ASP A 56 0.98 -6.41 10.13
C ASP A 56 1.84 -5.37 10.86
N GLU A 57 2.09 -4.27 10.17
CA GLU A 57 2.64 -3.05 10.73
C GLU A 57 1.68 -1.91 10.45
N CYS A 58 1.36 -1.14 11.49
CA CYS A 58 0.48 0.01 11.35
C CYS A 58 1.22 1.19 10.70
N LEU A 59 0.70 1.66 9.58
CA LEU A 59 1.18 2.89 8.96
C LEU A 59 0.53 4.13 9.62
N PRO A 60 1.20 5.30 9.58
CA PRO A 60 0.68 6.51 10.22
C PRO A 60 -0.70 6.95 9.70
N ASN A 61 -1.03 6.63 8.45
CA ASN A 61 -2.33 6.93 7.82
C ASN A 61 -3.45 5.93 8.17
N GLY A 62 -3.18 4.95 9.02
CA GLY A 62 -4.14 3.92 9.44
C GLY A 62 -4.22 2.70 8.52
N VAL A 63 -3.40 2.64 7.46
CA VAL A 63 -3.29 1.46 6.61
C VAL A 63 -2.42 0.39 7.28
N CYS A 64 -2.81 -0.88 7.17
CA CYS A 64 -2.03 -2.01 7.67
C CYS A 64 -1.09 -2.52 6.58
N ARG A 65 0.22 -2.50 6.81
CA ARG A 65 1.23 -3.05 5.91
C ARG A 65 1.59 -4.46 6.34
N ASN A 66 1.43 -5.44 5.46
CA ASN A 66 1.88 -6.80 5.71
C ASN A 66 3.11 -7.12 4.84
N ARG A 67 4.20 -7.54 5.48
CA ARG A 67 5.41 -8.02 4.80
C ARG A 67 5.55 -9.52 4.99
N VAL A 68 5.79 -10.25 3.91
CA VAL A 68 5.94 -11.72 3.91
C VAL A 68 7.14 -12.09 3.06
N LEU A 69 8.01 -12.94 3.59
CA LEU A 69 9.03 -13.59 2.79
C LEU A 69 8.43 -14.83 2.10
N ASP A 70 8.40 -14.81 0.77
CA ASP A 70 7.89 -15.89 -0.06
C ASP A 70 8.99 -16.39 -1.00
N HIS A 71 9.49 -17.61 -0.79
CA HIS A 71 10.59 -18.21 -1.55
C HIS A 71 11.79 -17.26 -1.70
N GLY A 72 12.18 -16.58 -0.62
CA GLY A 72 13.30 -15.62 -0.61
C GLY A 72 12.96 -14.24 -1.18
N THR A 73 11.74 -14.00 -1.66
CA THR A 73 11.29 -12.70 -2.18
C THR A 73 10.38 -12.01 -1.17
N MET A 74 10.70 -10.77 -0.82
CA MET A 74 9.86 -9.97 0.06
C MET A 74 8.63 -9.45 -0.69
N GLN A 75 7.46 -9.90 -0.27
CA GLN A 75 6.17 -9.43 -0.75
C GLN A 75 5.61 -8.42 0.25
N VAL A 76 5.06 -7.32 -0.25
CA VAL A 76 4.42 -6.27 0.56
C VAL A 76 3.00 -6.08 0.07
N SER A 77 2.06 -6.08 1.01
CA SER A 77 0.66 -5.79 0.74
C SER A 77 0.14 -4.75 1.74
N TYR A 78 -0.86 -3.99 1.32
CA TYR A 78 -1.47 -2.94 2.13
C TYR A 78 -2.96 -3.19 2.26
N TRP A 79 -3.49 -2.94 3.43
CA TRP A 79 -4.86 -3.32 3.77
C TRP A 79 -5.53 -2.21 4.56
N ARG A 80 -6.78 -1.94 4.18
CA ARG A 80 -7.77 -1.40 5.11
C ARG A 80 -8.31 -2.59 5.88
N GLU A 81 -8.02 -2.66 7.17
CA GLU A 81 -8.43 -3.75 8.07
C GLU A 81 -9.66 -3.36 8.89
N THR A 82 -9.61 -3.49 10.21
CA THR A 82 -10.75 -3.33 11.12
C THR A 82 -10.60 -2.09 11.98
N CYS A 83 -11.63 -1.78 12.75
CA CYS A 83 -11.69 -0.58 13.58
C CYS A 83 -12.22 -0.91 14.96
N THR A 84 -11.81 -0.19 16.02
CA THR A 84 -12.40 -0.40 17.35
C THR A 84 -13.82 0.13 17.47
N GLU A 85 -14.26 0.95 16.51
CA GLU A 85 -15.60 1.52 16.48
C GLU A 85 -16.54 0.67 15.63
N ARG A 86 -17.74 0.45 16.17
CA ARG A 86 -18.80 -0.27 15.47
C ARG A 86 -19.37 0.55 14.30
N ASP A 87 -19.53 1.85 14.51
CA ASP A 87 -20.01 2.77 13.49
C ASP A 87 -18.84 3.35 12.69
N TRP A 88 -18.67 2.83 11.47
CA TRP A 88 -17.62 3.26 10.56
C TRP A 88 -17.85 4.67 9.98
N LYS A 89 -19.07 5.19 10.07
CA LYS A 89 -19.41 6.55 9.64
C LYS A 89 -19.12 7.61 10.72
N SER A 90 -18.68 7.19 11.91
CA SER A 90 -18.24 8.09 12.99
C SER A 90 -17.03 8.97 12.63
N GLY A 91 -16.28 8.62 11.58
CA GLY A 91 -15.03 9.28 11.22
C GLY A 91 -13.82 8.86 12.08
N LEU A 92 -14.00 7.81 12.90
CA LEU A 92 -12.94 7.20 13.71
C LEU A 92 -12.31 5.97 13.04
N CYS A 93 -12.91 5.47 11.95
CA CYS A 93 -12.41 4.34 11.17
C CYS A 93 -11.84 4.78 9.83
N LEU A 94 -10.93 3.99 9.27
CA LEU A 94 -10.45 4.17 7.90
C LEU A 94 -11.49 3.67 6.89
N ASP A 95 -12.55 4.47 6.70
CA ASP A 95 -13.69 4.13 5.84
C ASP A 95 -13.42 4.39 4.36
N VAL A 96 -12.54 3.57 3.78
CA VAL A 96 -12.24 3.53 2.34
C VAL A 96 -12.36 2.13 1.81
N CYS A 97 -12.61 2.00 0.51
CA CYS A 97 -12.77 0.71 -0.16
C CYS A 97 -13.87 -0.17 0.42
N SER A 98 -14.85 0.42 1.12
CA SER A 98 -16.05 -0.25 1.65
C SER A 98 -17.01 -0.69 0.55
N ASP A 99 -16.95 -0.02 -0.61
CA ASP A 99 -17.95 -0.12 -1.69
C ASP A 99 -17.45 -0.95 -2.89
N ASP A 100 -16.14 -1.18 -3.00
CA ASP A 100 -15.51 -1.88 -4.12
C ASP A 100 -15.39 -3.38 -3.86
N TRP A 101 -16.37 -4.10 -4.40
CA TRP A 101 -16.66 -5.53 -4.27
C TRP A 101 -15.52 -6.52 -4.59
N THR A 102 -14.46 -6.08 -5.27
CA THR A 102 -13.39 -6.99 -5.75
C THR A 102 -12.44 -7.48 -4.67
N SER A 103 -12.53 -6.98 -3.43
CA SER A 103 -11.58 -7.35 -2.35
C SER A 103 -12.20 -7.70 -0.99
N GLY A 104 -13.52 -7.56 -0.80
CA GLY A 104 -14.21 -7.90 0.45
C GLY A 104 -15.63 -7.35 0.52
N ASN A 105 -16.59 -8.07 1.13
CA ASN A 105 -17.99 -7.61 1.20
C ASN A 105 -18.27 -6.56 2.30
N GLY A 106 -17.20 -6.06 2.95
CA GLY A 106 -17.29 -5.34 4.23
C GLY A 106 -17.28 -6.24 5.46
N THR A 107 -17.07 -7.56 5.28
CA THR A 107 -16.79 -8.55 6.35
C THR A 107 -15.34 -9.03 6.37
N THR A 108 -14.49 -8.48 5.49
CA THR A 108 -13.05 -8.78 5.42
C THR A 108 -12.27 -7.50 5.21
N GLY A 109 -10.96 -7.58 5.44
CA GLY A 109 -10.02 -6.51 5.05
C GLY A 109 -10.08 -6.30 3.54
N ALA A 110 -9.81 -5.08 3.11
CA ALA A 110 -9.72 -4.73 1.69
C ALA A 110 -8.28 -4.41 1.33
N VAL A 111 -7.77 -5.08 0.29
CA VAL A 111 -6.46 -4.76 -0.28
C VAL A 111 -6.47 -3.33 -0.82
N MET A 112 -5.39 -2.62 -0.61
CA MET A 112 -5.13 -1.30 -1.15
C MET A 112 -3.81 -1.31 -1.92
N THR A 113 -3.77 -0.58 -3.04
CA THR A 113 -2.56 -0.44 -3.85
C THR A 113 -2.18 1.03 -3.97
N PRO A 114 -0.98 1.45 -3.55
CA PRO A 114 -0.54 2.84 -3.66
C PRO A 114 -0.27 3.22 -5.11
N CYS A 115 -0.73 4.40 -5.53
CA CYS A 115 -0.54 4.87 -6.90
C CYS A 115 0.89 5.28 -7.22
N ASP A 116 1.67 5.75 -6.23
CA ASP A 116 3.08 6.08 -6.41
C ASP A 116 4.03 4.91 -6.09
N GLY A 117 3.48 3.75 -5.74
CA GLY A 117 4.25 2.55 -5.37
C GLY A 117 4.85 2.59 -3.97
N THR A 118 4.53 3.59 -3.15
CA THR A 118 5.08 3.77 -1.81
C THR A 118 4.01 3.71 -0.72
N GLU A 119 4.40 3.34 0.49
CA GLU A 119 3.53 3.36 1.67
C GLU A 119 3.05 4.76 2.07
N LYS A 120 3.66 5.81 1.50
CA LYS A 120 3.33 7.22 1.73
C LYS A 120 2.46 7.79 0.63
N SER A 121 1.93 6.97 -0.28
CA SER A 121 1.07 7.47 -1.35
C SER A 121 -0.08 8.31 -0.77
N LEU A 122 -0.38 9.43 -1.42
CA LEU A 122 -1.59 10.20 -1.11
C LEU A 122 -2.81 9.61 -1.79
N THR A 123 -2.62 8.84 -2.87
CA THR A 123 -3.71 8.24 -3.64
C THR A 123 -3.57 6.73 -3.70
N TRP A 124 -4.68 6.03 -3.49
CA TRP A 124 -4.72 4.58 -3.38
C TRP A 124 -5.84 4.00 -4.23
N CYS A 125 -5.58 2.84 -4.81
CA CYS A 125 -6.62 2.00 -5.41
C CYS A 125 -7.13 0.98 -4.41
N CYS A 126 -8.43 0.68 -4.54
CA CYS A 126 -9.02 -0.49 -3.92
C CYS A 126 -8.71 -1.72 -4.78
N GLY A 127 -8.22 -2.78 -4.15
CA GLY A 127 -7.75 -3.99 -4.82
C GLY A 127 -6.26 -3.96 -5.19
N ILE A 128 -5.84 -4.98 -5.96
CA ILE A 128 -4.43 -5.26 -6.30
C ILE A 128 -3.90 -4.47 -7.51
N SER A 129 -4.76 -3.77 -8.25
CA SER A 129 -4.38 -3.06 -9.48
C SER A 129 -4.18 -1.57 -9.23
N THR A 130 -3.22 -0.98 -9.95
CA THR A 130 -3.00 0.47 -10.05
C THR A 130 -3.84 1.12 -11.16
N ASP A 131 -4.72 0.40 -11.85
CA ASP A 131 -5.46 0.95 -12.99
C ASP A 131 -6.36 2.13 -12.61
N CYS A 132 -6.89 2.13 -11.38
CA CYS A 132 -7.69 3.25 -10.89
C CYS A 132 -6.88 4.56 -10.79
N CYS A 133 -5.54 4.48 -10.66
CA CYS A 133 -4.67 5.66 -10.55
C CYS A 133 -4.68 6.55 -11.80
N LYS A 134 -5.20 6.03 -12.91
CA LYS A 134 -5.39 6.78 -14.16
C LYS A 134 -6.65 7.65 -14.13
N ASP A 135 -7.53 7.46 -13.15
CA ASP A 135 -8.82 8.12 -13.03
C ASP A 135 -8.98 8.76 -11.64
N PRO A 136 -8.92 10.09 -11.52
CA PRO A 136 -9.00 10.77 -10.23
C PRO A 136 -10.35 10.57 -9.52
N THR A 137 -11.39 10.09 -10.21
CA THR A 137 -12.70 9.78 -9.60
C THR A 137 -12.73 8.41 -8.91
N LYS A 138 -11.75 7.55 -9.19
CA LYS A 138 -11.69 6.18 -8.66
C LYS A 138 -10.66 6.00 -7.54
N VAL A 139 -9.66 6.86 -7.46
CA VAL A 139 -8.66 6.84 -6.39
C VAL A 139 -9.26 7.23 -5.04
N LYS A 140 -8.72 6.68 -3.96
CA LYS A 140 -8.99 7.11 -2.58
C LYS A 140 -7.83 7.98 -2.11
N THR A 141 -8.14 9.19 -1.65
CA THR A 141 -7.12 10.10 -1.13
C THR A 141 -6.99 9.90 0.38
N LEU A 142 -5.78 9.58 0.84
CA LEU A 142 -5.45 9.43 2.25
C LEU A 142 -4.43 10.49 2.68
N PRO A 143 -4.60 11.12 3.86
CA PRO A 143 -3.55 11.93 4.46
C PRO A 143 -2.35 11.06 4.88
N PHE A 144 -1.19 11.66 5.12
CA PHE A 144 -0.02 10.92 5.63
C PHE A 144 -0.24 10.39 7.05
N GLU A 145 -1.04 11.08 7.86
CA GLU A 145 -1.42 10.70 9.21
C GLU A 145 -2.94 10.55 9.29
N PHE A 146 -3.41 9.50 9.98
CA PHE A 146 -4.83 9.21 10.07
C PHE A 146 -5.58 10.35 10.75
N ARG A 147 -6.66 10.82 10.11
CA ARG A 147 -7.44 12.01 10.49
C ARG A 147 -6.63 13.33 10.47
N GLY A 148 -5.43 13.32 9.90
CA GLY A 148 -4.63 14.51 9.62
C GLY A 148 -5.12 15.25 8.38
N ALA A 149 -4.55 16.43 8.13
CA ALA A 149 -4.83 17.21 6.94
C ALA A 149 -4.20 16.55 5.69
N ILE A 150 -4.92 16.57 4.58
CA ILE A 150 -4.35 16.23 3.27
C ILE A 150 -3.43 17.40 2.88
N PRO A 151 -2.17 17.16 2.50
CA PRO A 151 -1.28 18.23 2.05
C PRO A 151 -1.90 18.93 0.85
N ASN A 152 -2.13 20.23 0.95
CA ASN A 152 -2.51 21.03 -0.20
C ASN A 152 -1.32 21.10 -1.16
N THR A 153 -1.30 20.26 -2.19
CA THR A 153 -0.55 20.51 -3.42
C THR A 153 -1.25 21.60 -4.22
N ALA A 154 -1.44 22.78 -3.61
CA ALA A 154 -1.66 23.98 -4.39
C ALA A 154 -0.39 24.16 -5.24
N SER A 155 -0.53 24.01 -6.55
CA SER A 155 0.50 24.24 -7.54
C SER A 155 1.23 25.54 -7.20
N ALA A 156 2.45 25.42 -6.66
CA ALA A 156 3.28 26.57 -6.39
C ALA A 156 3.68 27.13 -7.75
N THR A 157 2.89 28.06 -8.28
CA THR A 157 3.29 28.90 -9.40
C THR A 157 4.65 29.50 -9.03
N PRO A 158 5.73 29.24 -9.77
CA PRO A 158 7.03 29.79 -9.43
C PRO A 158 6.93 31.32 -9.50
N ARG A 159 6.94 31.96 -8.34
CA ARG A 159 7.09 33.41 -8.24
C ARG A 159 8.51 33.72 -8.72
N PRO A 160 8.70 34.63 -9.69
CA PRO A 160 10.05 34.98 -10.14
C PRO A 160 10.83 35.53 -8.95
N LEU A 161 11.93 34.85 -8.63
CA LEU A 161 12.86 35.24 -7.59
C LEU A 161 13.59 36.51 -8.08
N ALA A 162 13.50 37.58 -7.29
CA ALA A 162 14.27 38.78 -7.54
C ALA A 162 15.77 38.44 -7.49
N SER A 163 16.49 38.97 -8.49
CA SER A 163 17.90 38.75 -8.73
C SER A 163 18.75 39.34 -7.60
N GLU A 164 19.42 38.49 -6.83
CA GLU A 164 20.59 38.90 -6.06
C GLU A 164 21.84 38.30 -6.71
N THR A 165 22.70 39.22 -7.17
CA THR A 165 24.00 38.97 -7.77
C THR A 165 24.95 38.41 -6.73
N SER A 166 25.55 37.25 -7.00
CA SER A 166 26.79 36.81 -6.37
C SER A 166 27.63 36.00 -7.36
N SER A 167 28.85 36.47 -7.55
CA SER A 167 29.86 36.03 -8.53
C SER A 167 30.43 34.61 -8.26
N PRO A 168 31.11 33.99 -9.26
CA PRO A 168 31.30 32.54 -9.32
C PRO A 168 32.68 32.07 -8.84
N THR A 169 32.78 30.80 -8.44
CA THR A 169 34.02 29.99 -8.44
C THR A 169 33.66 28.49 -8.38
N PRO A 170 34.52 27.56 -8.85
CA PRO A 170 34.13 26.63 -9.90
C PRO A 170 34.01 25.16 -9.48
N SER A 171 33.36 24.45 -10.41
CA SER A 171 33.15 23.02 -10.63
C SER A 171 34.18 22.02 -10.13
N VAL A 172 33.66 20.90 -9.57
CA VAL A 172 34.18 19.55 -9.85
C VAL A 172 33.00 18.60 -10.10
N THR A 173 33.12 17.85 -11.19
CA THR A 173 32.18 16.91 -11.81
C THR A 173 32.32 15.49 -11.25
N ALA A 174 31.18 14.81 -11.03
CA ALA A 174 30.95 13.37 -11.29
C ALA A 174 29.46 13.09 -10.97
N GLY A 175 28.59 12.65 -11.88
CA GLY A 175 28.78 11.66 -12.93
C GLY A 175 28.20 10.32 -12.47
N GLY A 176 26.86 10.20 -12.47
CA GLY A 176 26.16 8.99 -12.01
C GLY A 176 24.73 8.92 -12.50
N GLY A 177 24.54 8.79 -13.82
CA GLY A 177 23.24 8.53 -14.43
C GLY A 177 22.75 7.12 -14.09
N GLY A 178 21.97 7.01 -13.01
CA GLY A 178 21.25 5.79 -12.65
C GLY A 178 19.91 5.72 -13.39
N LEU A 179 19.72 4.68 -14.20
CA LEU A 179 18.45 4.36 -14.85
C LEU A 179 17.36 4.17 -13.78
N THR A 180 16.23 4.85 -13.95
CA THR A 180 15.09 4.78 -13.03
C THR A 180 14.54 3.37 -12.95
N THR A 181 14.03 3.00 -11.77
CA THR A 181 13.53 1.65 -11.43
C THR A 181 12.51 1.10 -12.43
N GLY A 182 11.78 1.97 -13.14
CA GLY A 182 10.83 1.59 -14.19
C GLY A 182 11.46 0.91 -15.42
N ALA A 183 12.74 1.17 -15.73
CA ALA A 183 13.42 0.54 -16.86
C ALA A 183 13.84 -0.92 -16.59
N LYS A 184 13.99 -1.32 -15.32
CA LYS A 184 14.41 -2.68 -14.94
C LYS A 184 13.27 -3.70 -14.96
N ALA A 185 12.02 -3.27 -14.77
CA ALA A 185 10.85 -4.15 -14.80
C ALA A 185 10.45 -4.59 -16.23
N GLY A 186 10.76 -3.80 -17.25
CA GLY A 186 10.38 -4.09 -18.64
C GLY A 186 11.17 -5.21 -19.32
N ILE A 187 12.42 -5.47 -18.89
CA ILE A 187 13.31 -6.43 -19.57
C ILE A 187 13.00 -7.89 -19.15
N GLY A 188 12.41 -8.12 -17.97
CA GLY A 188 12.14 -9.46 -17.46
C GLY A 188 11.01 -10.21 -18.20
N VAL A 189 9.93 -9.50 -18.58
CA VAL A 189 8.74 -10.15 -19.14
C VAL A 189 8.87 -10.42 -20.65
N GLY A 190 9.63 -9.60 -21.38
CA GLY A 190 9.79 -9.74 -22.83
C GLY A 190 10.56 -10.99 -23.26
N ALA A 191 11.55 -11.42 -22.48
CA ALA A 191 12.40 -12.57 -22.83
C ALA A 191 11.66 -13.91 -22.81
N VAL A 192 10.70 -14.07 -21.88
CA VAL A 192 9.97 -15.34 -21.71
C VAL A 192 8.96 -15.53 -22.86
N VAL A 193 8.18 -14.50 -23.19
CA VAL A 193 7.19 -14.58 -24.28
C VAL A 193 7.87 -14.76 -25.64
N GLY A 194 8.99 -14.08 -25.87
CA GLY A 194 9.76 -14.23 -27.12
C GLY A 194 10.32 -15.64 -27.33
N ALA A 195 10.84 -16.27 -26.27
CA ALA A 195 11.39 -17.62 -26.36
C ALA A 195 10.31 -18.68 -26.69
N PHE A 196 9.12 -18.59 -26.08
CA PHE A 196 8.02 -19.52 -26.37
C PHE A 196 7.51 -19.39 -27.81
N LEU A 197 7.45 -18.16 -28.36
CA LEU A 197 7.07 -17.95 -29.75
C LEU A 197 8.09 -18.53 -30.74
N LEU A 198 9.39 -18.37 -30.48
CA LEU A 198 10.44 -18.90 -31.36
C LEU A 198 10.52 -20.43 -31.31
N ILE A 199 10.35 -21.05 -30.14
CA ILE A 199 10.32 -22.51 -30.01
C ILE A 199 9.07 -23.09 -30.70
N GLY A 200 7.91 -22.45 -30.53
CA GLY A 200 6.68 -22.88 -31.20
C GLY A 200 6.79 -22.82 -32.72
N LEU A 201 7.36 -21.75 -33.26
CA LEU A 201 7.56 -21.59 -34.70
C LEU A 201 8.58 -22.60 -35.24
N GLY A 202 9.67 -22.86 -34.51
CA GLY A 202 10.68 -23.85 -34.88
C GLY A 202 10.12 -25.27 -34.93
N PHE A 203 9.30 -25.66 -33.95
CA PHE A 203 8.65 -26.97 -33.94
C PHE A 203 7.65 -27.14 -35.08
N PHE A 204 6.92 -26.08 -35.43
CA PHE A 204 5.95 -26.12 -36.53
C PHE A 204 6.63 -26.27 -37.90
N LEU A 205 7.76 -25.59 -38.11
CA LEU A 205 8.54 -25.70 -39.35
C LEU A 205 9.28 -27.05 -39.47
N ALA A 206 9.74 -27.63 -38.36
CA ALA A 206 10.41 -28.93 -38.36
C ALA A 206 9.46 -30.13 -38.60
N ARG A 207 8.15 -29.91 -38.46
CA ARG A 207 7.12 -30.97 -38.58
C ARG A 207 6.40 -30.96 -39.93
N ARG A 208 6.84 -30.10 -40.86
CA ARG A 208 6.40 -30.05 -42.26
C ARG A 208 7.51 -30.58 -43.16
#